data_AF-V2KHT6-F1
#
_entry.id   AF-V2KHT6-F1
#
_cell.length_a   1.000
_cell.length_b   1.000
_cell.length_c   1.000
_cell.angle_alpha   90.00
_cell.angle_beta   90.00
_cell.angle_gamma   90.00
#
_symmetry.space_group_name_H-M   'P 1'
#
loop_
_entity.id
_entity.type
_entity.pdbx_description
1 polymer ?
#
loop_
_entity_poly.entity_id
_entity_poly.type
_entity_poly.pdbx_seq_one_letter_code
_entity_poly.pdbx_strand_id
1 'polypeptide(L)'
;MTMTPEDDPTRDPTRDPIRDPLRDSRPLPEADAEARSESAGAEHLGDALAHLSTAVEENSIAVGAAKGLVYSIIETLGTLVGDPDLPEHARSGYEGLLETAREIRARIEGDRS
;
A
#
# COMPACT_ATOMS: atom_id res chain seq x y z
N MET A 1 49.70 -2.78 48.15
CA MET A 1 48.51 -1.97 48.46
C MET A 1 47.82 -1.69 47.14
N THR A 2 46.73 -2.41 46.84
CA THR A 2 45.98 -2.26 45.58
C THR A 2 44.79 -1.35 45.87
N MET A 3 44.78 -0.15 45.27
CA MET A 3 43.64 0.77 45.34
C MET A 3 42.49 0.24 44.49
N THR A 4 41.30 0.17 45.07
CA THR A 4 40.04 -0.16 44.40
C THR A 4 39.51 1.05 43.62
N PRO A 5 38.76 0.83 42.53
CA PRO A 5 38.32 1.89 41.61
C PRO A 5 37.08 2.68 42.10
N GLU A 6 36.86 2.78 43.41
CA GLU A 6 35.62 3.35 43.98
C GLU A 6 35.72 4.83 44.43
N ASP A 7 36.87 5.48 44.21
CA ASP A 7 37.16 6.84 44.69
C ASP A 7 37.19 7.89 43.56
N ASP A 8 36.16 7.91 42.70
CA ASP A 8 35.92 9.02 41.75
C ASP A 8 34.86 9.99 42.31
N PRO A 9 35.24 11.18 42.81
CA PRO A 9 34.32 12.13 43.44
C PRO A 9 33.39 12.85 42.45
N THR A 10 33.42 12.52 41.15
CA THR A 10 32.59 13.16 40.13
C THR A 10 31.30 12.39 39.81
N ARG A 11 31.09 11.23 40.44
CA ARG A 11 29.92 10.39 40.20
C ARG A 11 28.77 10.77 41.13
N ASP A 12 27.95 11.72 40.70
CA ASP A 12 26.63 11.96 41.31
C ASP A 12 25.69 10.80 40.94
N PRO A 13 25.23 9.97 41.90
CA PRO A 13 24.40 8.79 41.62
C PRO A 13 22.94 9.13 41.27
N THR A 14 22.58 10.42 41.23
CA THR A 14 21.21 10.90 40.98
C THR A 14 21.07 11.73 39.72
N ARG A 15 22.15 11.92 38.95
CA ARG A 15 22.08 12.67 37.69
C ARG A 15 21.58 11.75 36.58
N ASP A 16 20.26 11.59 36.54
CA ASP A 16 19.51 11.11 35.37
C ASP A 16 20.00 11.94 34.16
N PRO A 17 20.79 11.37 33.24
CA PRO A 17 21.26 12.12 32.08
C PRO A 17 20.07 12.20 31.14
N ILE A 18 19.28 13.27 31.31
CA ILE A 18 18.34 13.84 30.35
C ILE A 18 17.87 12.79 29.35
N ARG A 19 16.73 12.15 29.65
CA ARG A 19 15.87 11.55 28.62
C ARG A 19 15.71 12.60 27.53
N ASP A 20 16.48 12.47 26.47
CA ASP A 20 16.39 13.26 25.27
C ASP A 20 15.02 12.94 24.64
N PRO A 21 14.01 13.83 24.74
CA PRO A 21 12.68 13.51 24.24
C PRO A 21 12.63 13.54 22.70
N LEU A 22 13.74 13.88 22.02
CA LEU A 22 13.84 13.93 20.57
C LEU A 22 14.34 12.60 19.96
N ARG A 23 14.68 11.60 20.78
CA ARG A 23 15.08 10.25 20.32
C ARG A 23 13.96 9.23 20.25
N ASP A 24 12.73 9.58 20.66
CA ASP A 24 11.56 8.72 20.47
C ASP A 24 10.95 8.96 19.07
N SER A 25 11.80 9.00 18.04
CA SER A 25 11.37 8.75 16.66
C SER A 25 11.18 7.25 16.47
N ARG A 26 10.30 6.64 17.28
CA ARG A 26 9.68 5.39 16.83
C ARG A 26 8.87 5.77 15.59
N PRO A 27 9.01 5.06 14.46
CA PRO A 27 8.00 5.20 13.42
C PRO A 27 6.66 4.93 14.08
N LEU A 28 5.72 5.85 13.91
CA LEU A 28 4.36 5.69 14.41
C LEU A 28 3.81 4.37 13.85
N PRO A 29 3.15 3.52 14.65
CA PRO A 29 2.59 2.24 14.18
C PRO A 29 1.51 2.42 13.09
N GLU A 30 1.12 3.67 12.81
CA GLU A 30 0.14 4.06 11.79
C GLU A 30 0.67 3.83 10.36
N ALA A 31 1.93 4.14 10.07
CA ALA A 31 2.51 3.97 8.73
C ALA A 31 2.52 2.49 8.28
N ASP A 32 2.81 1.57 9.21
CA ASP A 32 2.78 0.13 8.94
C ASP A 32 1.35 -0.43 8.85
N ALA A 33 0.35 0.25 9.43
CA ALA A 33 -1.05 -0.17 9.36
C ALA A 33 -1.72 0.29 8.06
N GLU A 34 -1.39 1.50 7.60
CA GLU A 34 -1.86 2.05 6.32
C GLU A 34 -1.27 1.27 5.14
N ALA A 35 0.05 1.02 5.13
CA ALA A 35 0.69 0.20 4.10
C ALA A 35 0.09 -1.22 3.99
N ARG A 36 -0.24 -1.84 5.12
CA ARG A 36 -0.94 -3.15 5.12
C ARG A 36 -2.36 -3.07 4.59
N SER A 37 -3.06 -1.97 4.84
CA SER A 37 -4.42 -1.75 4.33
C SER A 37 -4.43 -1.50 2.82
N GLU A 38 -3.44 -0.75 2.31
CA GLU A 38 -3.25 -0.52 0.87
C GLU A 38 -2.89 -1.80 0.13
N SER A 39 -1.96 -2.61 0.69
CA SER A 39 -1.62 -3.93 0.15
C SER A 39 -2.84 -4.83 0.07
N ALA A 40 -3.65 -4.91 1.13
CA ALA A 40 -4.90 -5.66 1.11
C ALA A 40 -5.88 -5.08 0.08
N GLY A 41 -5.97 -3.76 -0.06
CA GLY A 41 -6.82 -3.11 -1.07
C GLY A 41 -6.43 -3.48 -2.51
N ALA A 42 -5.14 -3.53 -2.81
CA ALA A 42 -4.64 -3.97 -4.11
C ALA A 42 -5.00 -5.44 -4.38
N GLU A 43 -4.85 -6.33 -3.39
CA GLU A 43 -5.22 -7.75 -3.53
C GLU A 43 -6.72 -7.92 -3.83
N HIS A 44 -7.61 -7.29 -3.06
CA HIS A 44 -9.05 -7.37 -3.28
C HIS A 44 -9.46 -6.84 -4.66
N LEU A 45 -8.81 -5.77 -5.12
CA LEU A 45 -9.10 -5.20 -6.44
C LEU A 45 -8.60 -6.11 -7.57
N GLY A 46 -7.45 -6.77 -7.36
CA GLY A 46 -6.97 -7.83 -8.25
C GLY A 46 -7.95 -9.00 -8.37
N ASP A 47 -8.46 -9.50 -7.26
CA ASP A 47 -9.47 -10.57 -7.24
C ASP A 47 -10.76 -10.14 -7.96
N ALA A 48 -11.19 -8.90 -7.76
CA ALA A 48 -12.36 -8.36 -8.44
C ALA A 48 -12.16 -8.27 -9.96
N LEU A 49 -10.98 -7.83 -10.43
CA LEU A 49 -10.63 -7.79 -11.85
C LEU A 49 -10.56 -9.20 -12.45
N ALA A 50 -9.99 -10.17 -11.73
CA ALA A 50 -9.96 -11.56 -12.17
C ALA A 50 -11.38 -12.13 -12.32
N HIS A 51 -12.25 -11.90 -11.34
CA HIS A 51 -13.64 -12.33 -11.41
C HIS A 51 -14.39 -11.67 -12.57
N LEU A 52 -14.14 -10.38 -12.81
CA LEU A 52 -14.74 -9.66 -13.94
C LEU A 52 -14.27 -10.21 -15.29
N SER A 53 -12.97 -10.53 -15.41
CA SER A 53 -12.41 -11.18 -16.60
C SER A 53 -13.13 -12.51 -16.88
N THR A 54 -13.27 -13.36 -15.86
CA THR A 54 -14.00 -14.64 -15.99
C THR A 54 -15.46 -14.42 -16.35
N ALA A 55 -16.15 -13.46 -15.73
CA ALA A 55 -17.55 -13.19 -16.03
C ALA A 55 -17.78 -12.74 -17.48
N VAL A 56 -16.84 -11.98 -18.04
CA VAL A 56 -16.84 -11.59 -19.45
C VAL A 56 -16.63 -12.82 -20.35
N GLU A 57 -15.62 -13.64 -20.05
CA GLU A 57 -15.29 -14.84 -20.82
C GLU A 57 -16.42 -15.87 -20.84
N GLU A 58 -17.10 -16.04 -19.70
CA GLU A 58 -18.27 -16.93 -19.56
C GLU A 58 -19.56 -16.30 -20.10
N ASN A 59 -19.50 -15.07 -20.58
CA ASN A 59 -20.65 -14.30 -21.05
C ASN A 59 -21.78 -14.22 -20.00
N SER A 60 -21.40 -14.25 -18.71
CA SER A 60 -22.29 -14.24 -17.55
C SER A 60 -22.59 -12.82 -17.05
N ILE A 61 -21.92 -11.81 -17.61
CA ILE A 61 -22.21 -10.39 -17.43
C ILE A 61 -22.57 -9.72 -18.76
N ALA A 62 -23.50 -8.77 -18.72
CA ALA A 62 -23.79 -7.94 -19.88
C ALA A 62 -22.56 -7.07 -20.25
N VAL A 63 -22.17 -7.08 -21.52
CA VAL A 63 -21.00 -6.32 -22.04
C VAL A 63 -21.03 -4.84 -21.63
N GLY A 64 -22.20 -4.20 -21.65
CA GLY A 64 -22.33 -2.79 -21.24
C GLY A 64 -22.03 -2.57 -19.74
N ALA A 65 -22.47 -3.49 -18.88
CA ALA A 65 -22.19 -3.44 -17.45
C ALA A 65 -20.71 -3.71 -17.16
N ALA A 66 -20.12 -4.71 -17.81
CA ALA A 66 -18.69 -5.00 -17.70
C ALA A 66 -17.85 -3.78 -18.09
N LYS A 67 -18.16 -3.11 -19.21
CA LYS A 67 -17.50 -1.86 -19.61
C LYS A 67 -17.59 -0.80 -18.53
N GLY A 68 -18.79 -0.52 -18.04
CA GLY A 68 -19.00 0.48 -16.99
C GLY A 68 -18.14 0.21 -15.75
N LEU A 69 -18.10 -1.03 -15.29
CA LEU A 69 -17.28 -1.44 -14.15
C LEU A 69 -15.78 -1.25 -14.41
N VAL A 70 -15.29 -1.70 -15.56
CA VAL A 70 -13.86 -1.55 -15.92
C VAL A 70 -13.47 -0.07 -15.99
N TYR A 71 -14.30 0.79 -16.59
CA TYR A 71 -14.02 2.23 -16.65
C TYR A 71 -13.94 2.85 -15.26
N SER A 72 -14.87 2.53 -14.37
CA SER A 72 -14.85 3.00 -12.97
C SER A 72 -13.61 2.52 -12.21
N ILE A 73 -13.18 1.27 -12.43
CA ILE A 73 -11.96 0.73 -11.80
C ILE A 73 -10.72 1.45 -12.33
N ILE A 74 -10.61 1.66 -13.64
CA ILE A 74 -9.49 2.40 -14.25
C ILE A 74 -9.40 3.82 -13.70
N GLU A 75 -10.52 4.52 -13.55
CA GLU A 75 -10.57 5.87 -12.98
C GLU A 75 -10.10 5.88 -11.51
N THR A 76 -10.60 4.93 -10.72
CA THR A 76 -10.22 4.77 -9.31
C THR A 76 -8.72 4.48 -9.17
N LEU A 77 -8.21 3.51 -9.93
CA LEU A 77 -6.78 3.17 -9.96
C LEU A 77 -5.92 4.34 -10.44
N GLY A 78 -6.36 5.07 -11.46
CA GLY A 78 -5.66 6.26 -11.93
C GLY A 78 -5.57 7.36 -10.87
N THR A 79 -6.60 7.51 -10.04
CA THR A 79 -6.62 8.44 -8.91
C THR A 79 -5.62 8.01 -7.83
N LEU A 80 -5.63 6.72 -7.46
CA LEU A 80 -4.69 6.17 -6.46
C LEU A 80 -3.24 6.28 -6.92
N VAL A 81 -2.93 5.83 -8.15
CA VAL A 81 -1.57 5.94 -8.74
C VAL A 81 -1.16 7.41 -8.92
N GLY A 82 -2.12 8.32 -9.07
CA GLY A 82 -1.86 9.76 -9.17
C GLY A 82 -1.52 10.42 -7.83
N ASP A 83 -1.76 9.76 -6.70
CA ASP A 83 -1.48 10.29 -5.37
C ASP A 83 0.04 10.37 -5.13
N PRO A 84 0.63 11.56 -4.87
CA PRO A 84 2.06 11.70 -4.61
C PRO A 84 2.50 11.08 -3.28
N ASP A 85 1.58 10.93 -2.31
CA ASP A 85 1.88 10.40 -0.98
C ASP A 85 1.80 8.87 -0.94
N LEU A 86 1.31 8.24 -2.01
CA LEU A 86 1.20 6.79 -2.11
C LEU A 86 2.57 6.09 -2.02
N PRO A 87 2.75 5.12 -1.11
CA PRO A 87 3.97 4.32 -0.99
C PRO A 87 4.33 3.59 -2.28
N GLU A 88 5.63 3.50 -2.58
CA GLU A 88 6.13 2.92 -3.85
C GLU A 88 5.66 1.49 -4.11
N HIS A 89 5.58 0.66 -3.07
CA HIS A 89 5.14 -0.73 -3.19
C HIS A 89 3.63 -0.82 -3.50
N ALA A 90 2.81 0.05 -2.92
CA ALA A 90 1.39 0.14 -3.22
C ALA A 90 1.16 0.72 -4.63
N ARG A 91 1.93 1.74 -5.02
CA ARG A 91 1.94 2.33 -6.37
C ARG A 91 2.20 1.28 -7.43
N SER A 92 3.29 0.52 -7.29
CA SER A 92 3.62 -0.55 -8.25
C SER A 92 2.49 -1.59 -8.36
N GLY A 93 1.87 -1.96 -7.24
CA GLY A 93 0.71 -2.86 -7.22
C GLY A 93 -0.48 -2.30 -8.00
N TYR A 94 -0.89 -1.06 -7.71
CA TYR A 94 -2.01 -0.41 -8.41
C TYR A 94 -1.70 -0.11 -9.88
N GLU A 95 -0.46 0.17 -10.25
CA GLU A 95 -0.04 0.29 -11.65
C GLU A 95 -0.19 -1.02 -12.41
N GLY A 96 0.19 -2.15 -11.80
CA GLY A 96 -0.03 -3.48 -12.36
C GLY A 96 -1.52 -3.76 -12.58
N LEU A 97 -2.36 -3.46 -11.59
CA LEU A 97 -3.82 -3.60 -11.69
C LEU A 97 -4.42 -2.68 -12.76
N LEU A 98 -3.90 -1.47 -12.90
CA LEU A 98 -4.33 -0.50 -13.89
C LEU A 98 -4.07 -1.01 -15.31
N GLU A 99 -2.93 -1.68 -15.51
CA GLU A 99 -2.62 -2.35 -16.76
C GLU A 99 -3.57 -3.53 -17.02
N THR A 100 -3.78 -4.42 -16.03
CA THR A 100 -4.75 -5.52 -16.15
C THR A 100 -6.17 -5.02 -16.49
N ALA A 101 -6.63 -3.95 -15.86
CA ALA A 101 -7.93 -3.36 -16.17
C ALA A 101 -8.02 -2.84 -17.61
N ARG A 102 -6.93 -2.25 -18.14
CA ARG A 102 -6.85 -1.80 -19.55
C ARG A 102 -6.86 -2.97 -20.53
N GLU A 103 -6.19 -4.07 -20.19
CA GLU A 103 -6.22 -5.30 -21.00
C GLU A 103 -7.63 -5.89 -21.08
N ILE A 104 -8.33 -5.98 -19.94
CA ILE A 104 -9.72 -6.45 -19.89
C ILE A 104 -10.61 -5.53 -20.75
N ARG A 105 -10.46 -4.21 -20.63
CA ARG A 105 -11.19 -3.25 -21.48
C ARG A 105 -10.94 -3.52 -22.97
N ALA A 106 -9.68 -3.65 -23.36
CA ALA A 106 -9.29 -3.89 -24.74
C ALA A 106 -9.89 -5.20 -25.28
N ARG A 107 -9.96 -6.24 -24.45
CA ARG A 107 -10.64 -7.51 -24.81
C ARG A 107 -12.13 -7.31 -25.05
N ILE A 108 -12.84 -6.67 -24.12
CA ILE A 108 -14.29 -6.41 -24.24
C ILE A 108 -14.61 -5.53 -25.47
N GLU A 109 -13.70 -4.62 -25.83
CA GLU A 109 -13.85 -3.75 -27.00
C GLU A 109 -13.47 -4.44 -28.31
N GLY A 110 -12.43 -5.28 -28.27
CA GLY A 110 -11.94 -6.07 -29.40
C GLY A 110 -12.88 -7.18 -29.84
N ASP A 111 -13.66 -7.75 -28.91
CA ASP A 111 -14.69 -8.78 -29.18
C ASP A 111 -15.85 -8.30 -30.08
N ARG A 112 -15.84 -7.02 -30.51
CA ARG A 112 -16.82 -6.43 -31.43
C ARG A 112 -16.28 -6.18 -32.85
N SER A 113 -15.07 -6.66 -33.19
CA SER A 113 -14.48 -6.59 -34.54
C SER A 113 -14.57 -7.92 -35.27
#